data_AF-A0A0P7WWK6-F1
#
_entry.id   AF-A0A0P7WWK6-F1
#
_cell.length_a   1.000
_cell.length_b   1.000
_cell.length_c   1.000
_cell.angle_alpha   90.00
_cell.angle_beta   90.00
_cell.angle_gamma   90.00
#
_symmetry.space_group_name_H-M   'P 1'
#
loop_
_entity.id
_entity.type
_entity.pdbx_description
1 polymer ?
#
loop_
_entity_poly.entity_id
_entity_poly.type
_entity_poly.pdbx_seq_one_letter_code
_entity_poly.pdbx_strand_id
1 'polypeptide(L)'
;MARTPKYLHYKRGRFFARIVVPRELQALVGKRELTKALGADRRSAEKHLPGAVAMMMHELALAERKLNASSAVPAEARFPMAPAAIAASHYLQRLTLDDQIRSDPSYGRYATIGFDDQYVQRLRDGMAGRLANEQLAELVGPRIERFRYLGNVTAEPGSDEWRQIARALCVAEYEALSRVVERDEGEFDGKPSHPLIINALPAQDAPEPVSLTKLWTDYLASRMQAGFIKDGGKRQEPVIKSLRAFLKHNDAQRVTKKDLLSWRDHLLNVAKLSAKTINDIYLSTIRSLFAWAHENERLTENVAATVRQPKPRKVQSRERGYTDAEALAVLRACQSHVPKANQVGFVRETTHMTAAKRWAPLLCAFSGARISEITQLRKEDISKQGEHWIMRITPEVPPENWTMTQARICCLLIFTTKEIEDVETKA
;
A
#
# COMPACT_ATOMS: atom_id res chain seq x y z
N MET A 1 18.76 -11.72 -28.33
CA MET A 1 18.18 -10.74 -27.38
C MET A 1 16.67 -10.81 -27.46
N ALA A 2 15.96 -11.11 -26.37
CA ALA A 2 14.51 -11.25 -26.39
C ALA A 2 13.82 -9.89 -26.64
N ARG A 3 12.98 -9.81 -27.67
CA ARG A 3 12.27 -8.60 -28.09
C ARG A 3 11.28 -8.18 -26.99
N THR A 4 11.39 -6.96 -26.48
CA THR A 4 10.46 -6.46 -25.45
C THR A 4 9.03 -6.44 -26.00
N PRO A 5 8.03 -6.96 -25.26
CA PRO A 5 6.63 -6.94 -25.68
C PRO A 5 6.14 -5.51 -26.00
N LYS A 6 5.35 -5.38 -27.07
CA LYS A 6 4.74 -4.09 -27.47
C LYS A 6 3.94 -3.51 -26.30
N TYR A 7 4.04 -2.20 -26.06
CA TYR A 7 3.40 -1.46 -24.95
C TYR A 7 3.93 -1.73 -23.54
N LEU A 8 4.90 -2.64 -23.36
CA LEU A 8 5.54 -2.89 -22.07
C LEU A 8 6.73 -1.94 -21.88
N HIS A 9 6.67 -1.12 -20.84
CA HIS A 9 7.69 -0.13 -20.51
C HIS A 9 8.26 -0.37 -19.11
N TYR A 10 9.58 -0.43 -18.96
CA TYR A 10 10.25 -0.57 -17.66
C TYR A 10 10.80 0.78 -17.19
N LYS A 11 10.43 1.21 -15.97
CA LYS A 11 10.91 2.47 -15.38
C LYS A 11 11.04 2.32 -13.87
N ARG A 12 12.19 2.73 -13.31
CA ARG A 12 12.43 2.80 -11.85
C ARG A 12 12.04 1.50 -11.10
N GLY A 13 12.45 0.34 -11.61
CA GLY A 13 12.21 -0.93 -10.92
C GLY A 13 10.83 -1.57 -11.13
N ARG A 14 10.00 -1.02 -12.03
CA ARG A 14 8.63 -1.48 -12.29
C ARG A 14 8.32 -1.52 -13.78
N PHE A 15 7.48 -2.47 -14.16
CA PHE A 15 6.87 -2.59 -15.48
C PHE A 15 5.55 -1.83 -15.52
N PHE A 16 5.30 -1.17 -16.63
CA PHE A 16 4.11 -0.39 -16.93
C PHE A 16 3.60 -0.82 -18.30
N ALA A 17 2.28 -0.89 -18.44
CA ALA A 17 1.65 -0.79 -19.75
C ALA A 17 1.61 0.71 -20.11
N ARG A 18 2.13 1.08 -21.28
CA ARG A 18 2.18 2.47 -21.76
C ARG A 18 1.65 2.54 -23.19
N ILE A 19 0.65 3.38 -23.39
CA ILE A 19 0.11 3.73 -24.72
C ILE A 19 0.17 5.25 -24.88
N VAL A 20 0.73 5.70 -26.00
CA VAL A 20 0.75 7.13 -26.33
C VAL A 20 -0.64 7.52 -26.82
N VAL A 21 -1.19 8.60 -26.26
CA VAL A 21 -2.50 9.13 -26.70
C VAL A 21 -2.30 9.90 -28.01
N PRO A 22 -3.01 9.55 -29.10
CA PRO A 22 -2.98 10.30 -30.36
C PRO A 22 -3.30 11.79 -30.14
N ARG A 23 -2.62 12.69 -30.86
CA ARG A 23 -2.74 14.16 -30.66
C ARG A 23 -4.19 14.66 -30.70
N GLU A 24 -4.99 14.11 -31.60
CA GLU A 24 -6.41 14.43 -31.79
C GLU A 24 -7.26 14.09 -30.56
N LEU A 25 -6.87 13.08 -29.79
CA LEU A 25 -7.59 12.61 -28.59
C LEU A 25 -7.05 13.22 -27.29
N GLN A 26 -5.89 13.87 -27.31
CA GLN A 26 -5.26 14.43 -26.12
C GLN A 26 -6.14 15.49 -25.44
N ALA A 27 -6.90 16.28 -26.22
CA ALA A 27 -7.84 17.27 -25.70
C ALA A 27 -9.04 16.63 -24.98
N LEU A 28 -9.49 15.46 -25.42
CA LEU A 28 -10.64 14.73 -24.84
C LEU A 28 -10.24 13.86 -23.65
N VAL A 29 -9.08 13.21 -23.72
CA VAL A 29 -8.56 12.31 -22.67
C VAL A 29 -7.80 13.09 -21.58
N GLY A 30 -7.35 14.31 -21.89
CA GLY A 30 -6.63 15.20 -20.97
C GLY A 30 -5.20 14.75 -20.63
N LYS A 31 -4.69 13.71 -21.30
CA LYS A 31 -3.37 13.11 -21.05
C LYS A 31 -2.64 12.86 -22.36
N ARG A 32 -1.31 12.95 -22.33
CA ARG A 32 -0.43 12.66 -23.49
C ARG A 32 -0.08 11.18 -23.62
N GLU A 33 -0.18 10.45 -22.51
CA GLU A 33 0.06 9.00 -22.43
C GLU A 33 -0.82 8.38 -21.36
N LEU A 34 -1.35 7.18 -21.65
CA LEU A 34 -1.99 6.32 -20.67
C LEU A 34 -0.94 5.36 -20.12
N THR A 35 -0.82 5.32 -18.80
CA THR A 35 0.13 4.46 -18.11
C THR A 35 -0.56 3.69 -17.00
N LYS A 36 -0.34 2.37 -16.96
CA LYS A 36 -0.84 1.50 -15.89
C LYS A 36 0.30 0.65 -15.35
N ALA A 37 0.50 0.67 -14.04
CA ALA A 37 1.54 -0.12 -13.40
C ALA A 37 1.17 -1.62 -13.40
N LEU A 38 2.12 -2.47 -13.80
CA LEU A 38 1.96 -3.93 -13.89
C LEU A 38 2.74 -4.70 -12.81
N GLY A 39 3.56 -3.99 -12.02
CA GLY A 39 4.36 -4.57 -10.93
C GLY A 39 5.86 -4.63 -11.24
N ALA A 40 6.63 -5.23 -10.34
CA ALA A 40 8.11 -5.32 -10.45
C ALA A 40 8.60 -6.61 -11.13
N ASP A 41 7.78 -7.66 -11.14
CA ASP A 41 8.11 -8.94 -11.76
C ASP A 41 7.71 -8.95 -13.25
N ARG A 42 8.64 -9.39 -14.10
CA ARG A 42 8.46 -9.38 -15.56
C ARG A 42 7.41 -10.40 -16.01
N ARG A 43 7.42 -11.61 -15.46
CA ARG A 43 6.45 -12.67 -15.85
C ARG A 43 5.03 -12.28 -15.47
N SER A 44 4.85 -11.77 -14.25
CA SER A 44 3.57 -11.25 -13.78
C SER A 44 3.12 -10.04 -14.62
N ALA A 45 4.05 -9.15 -14.98
CA ALA A 45 3.73 -8.01 -15.84
C ALA A 45 3.31 -8.43 -17.25
N GLU A 46 4.01 -9.39 -17.87
CA GLU A 46 3.65 -9.94 -19.18
C GLU A 46 2.27 -10.63 -19.16
N LYS A 47 1.90 -11.30 -18.06
CA LYS A 47 0.57 -11.91 -17.87
C LYS A 47 -0.55 -10.87 -17.75
N HIS A 48 -0.32 -9.76 -17.05
CA HIS A 48 -1.34 -8.70 -16.85
C HIS A 48 -1.34 -7.63 -17.95
N LEU A 49 -0.29 -7.59 -18.79
CA LEU A 49 -0.13 -6.62 -19.87
C LEU A 49 -1.34 -6.60 -20.83
N PRO A 50 -1.87 -7.73 -21.34
CA PRO A 50 -2.99 -7.70 -22.30
C PRO A 50 -4.24 -7.05 -21.73
N GLY A 51 -4.61 -7.33 -20.47
CA GLY A 51 -5.79 -6.74 -19.83
C GLY A 51 -5.62 -5.25 -19.55
N ALA A 52 -4.44 -4.84 -19.08
CA ALA A 52 -4.13 -3.42 -18.85
C ALA A 52 -4.14 -2.61 -20.15
N VAL A 53 -3.59 -3.20 -21.22
CA VAL A 53 -3.61 -2.63 -22.56
C VAL A 53 -5.04 -2.52 -23.06
N ALA A 54 -5.84 -3.60 -23.02
CA ALA A 54 -7.24 -3.59 -23.46
C ALA A 54 -8.10 -2.50 -22.78
N MET A 55 -7.89 -2.24 -21.49
CA MET A 55 -8.57 -1.14 -20.79
C MET A 55 -8.18 0.24 -21.31
N MET A 56 -6.88 0.51 -21.49
CA MET A 56 -6.40 1.79 -22.02
C MET A 56 -6.82 1.98 -23.48
N MET A 57 -6.86 0.89 -24.23
CA MET A 57 -7.37 0.84 -25.59
C MET A 57 -8.87 1.14 -25.65
N HIS A 58 -9.66 0.60 -24.73
CA HIS A 58 -11.09 0.89 -24.58
C HIS A 58 -11.34 2.36 -24.24
N GLU A 59 -10.55 2.95 -23.32
CA GLU A 59 -10.61 4.37 -22.98
C GLU A 59 -10.37 5.26 -24.21
N LEU A 60 -9.38 4.91 -25.04
CA LEU A 60 -9.12 5.60 -26.30
C LEU A 60 -10.23 5.39 -27.33
N ALA A 61 -10.78 4.18 -27.45
CA ALA A 61 -11.91 3.91 -28.34
C ALA A 61 -13.17 4.69 -27.94
N LEU A 62 -13.43 4.87 -26.64
CA LEU A 62 -14.51 5.73 -26.15
C LEU A 62 -14.26 7.21 -26.46
N ALA A 63 -13.02 7.68 -26.35
CA ALA A 63 -12.64 9.03 -26.74
C ALA A 63 -12.76 9.23 -28.26
N GLU A 64 -12.37 8.25 -29.07
CA GLU A 64 -12.57 8.23 -30.52
C GLU A 64 -14.06 8.25 -30.88
N ARG A 65 -14.92 7.51 -30.17
CA ARG A 65 -16.38 7.60 -30.37
C ARG A 65 -16.91 9.00 -30.11
N LYS A 66 -16.43 9.69 -29.08
CA LYS A 66 -16.84 11.08 -28.79
C LYS A 66 -16.36 12.06 -29.87
N LEU A 67 -15.18 11.82 -30.44
CA LEU A 67 -14.64 12.62 -31.54
C LEU A 67 -15.33 12.32 -32.88
N ASN A 68 -15.64 11.05 -33.16
CA ASN A 68 -16.28 10.56 -34.38
C ASN A 68 -17.80 10.62 -34.32
N ALA A 69 -18.42 10.91 -33.17
CA ALA A 69 -19.85 11.26 -33.10
C ALA A 69 -20.19 12.47 -33.99
N SER A 70 -19.18 13.27 -34.37
CA SER A 70 -19.25 14.36 -35.35
C SER A 70 -18.82 13.98 -36.79
N SER A 71 -18.27 12.79 -37.06
CA SER A 71 -17.77 12.38 -38.38
C SER A 71 -17.99 10.89 -38.66
N ALA A 72 -18.72 10.57 -39.73
CA ALA A 72 -19.10 9.21 -40.16
C ALA A 72 -17.94 8.43 -40.85
N VAL A 73 -16.74 8.44 -40.29
CA VAL A 73 -15.58 7.68 -40.83
C VAL A 73 -15.24 6.51 -39.91
N PRO A 74 -15.05 5.29 -40.44
CA PRO A 74 -14.63 4.13 -39.63
C PRO A 74 -13.31 4.41 -38.89
N ALA A 75 -13.27 4.13 -37.59
CA ALA A 75 -12.05 4.25 -36.81
C ALA A 75 -11.03 3.21 -37.30
N GLU A 76 -9.80 3.64 -37.63
CA GLU A 76 -8.69 2.74 -37.91
C GLU A 76 -8.51 1.80 -36.71
N ALA A 77 -8.44 0.48 -36.93
CA ALA A 77 -8.44 -0.53 -35.87
C ALA A 77 -7.13 -0.53 -35.08
N ARG A 78 -6.96 0.50 -34.24
CA ARG A 78 -5.76 0.77 -33.45
C ARG A 78 -5.56 -0.30 -32.37
N PHE A 79 -6.63 -0.99 -31.96
CA PHE A 79 -6.69 -1.78 -30.73
C PHE A 79 -7.54 -3.06 -30.85
N PRO A 80 -7.03 -4.12 -31.50
CA PRO A 80 -7.76 -5.37 -31.66
C PRO A 80 -7.96 -6.10 -30.31
N MET A 81 -9.17 -6.61 -30.09
CA MET A 81 -9.53 -7.41 -28.92
C MET A 81 -9.46 -8.91 -29.26
N ALA A 82 -9.05 -9.72 -28.28
CA ALA A 82 -9.09 -11.17 -28.42
C ALA A 82 -10.54 -11.70 -28.52
N PRO A 83 -10.81 -12.81 -29.21
CA PRO A 83 -12.16 -13.37 -29.39
C PRO A 83 -12.94 -13.56 -28.08
N ALA A 84 -12.27 -14.04 -27.02
CA ALA A 84 -12.89 -14.23 -25.71
C ALA A 84 -13.29 -12.92 -25.03
N ALA A 85 -12.50 -11.85 -25.22
CA ALA A 85 -12.81 -10.53 -24.69
C ALA A 85 -13.97 -9.86 -25.46
N ILE A 86 -14.05 -10.09 -26.78
CA ILE A 86 -15.19 -9.67 -27.61
C ILE A 86 -16.47 -10.36 -27.12
N ALA A 87 -16.43 -11.67 -26.89
CA ALA A 87 -17.57 -12.43 -26.40
C ALA A 87 -18.05 -11.96 -25.02
N ALA A 88 -17.14 -11.77 -24.05
CA ALA A 88 -17.50 -11.28 -22.72
C ALA A 88 -18.09 -9.86 -22.76
N SER A 89 -17.52 -8.97 -23.58
CA SER A 89 -18.04 -7.62 -23.80
C SER A 89 -19.44 -7.65 -24.41
N HIS A 90 -19.67 -8.49 -25.42
CA HIS A 90 -20.96 -8.66 -26.06
C HIS A 90 -22.01 -9.24 -25.12
N TYR A 91 -21.65 -10.28 -24.36
CA TYR A 91 -22.50 -10.88 -23.32
C TYR A 91 -23.00 -9.84 -22.31
N LEU A 92 -22.09 -9.04 -21.75
CA LEU A 92 -22.45 -7.97 -20.81
C LEU A 92 -23.36 -6.92 -21.45
N GLN A 93 -23.08 -6.50 -22.69
CA GLN A 93 -23.94 -5.55 -23.42
C GLN A 93 -25.36 -6.10 -23.61
N ARG A 94 -25.52 -7.41 -23.86
CA ARG A 94 -26.83 -8.03 -23.99
C ARG A 94 -27.59 -8.03 -22.66
N LEU A 95 -26.93 -8.34 -21.54
CA LEU A 95 -27.56 -8.27 -20.21
C LEU A 95 -27.93 -6.84 -19.82
N THR A 96 -27.06 -5.86 -20.06
CA THR A 96 -27.37 -4.45 -19.80
C THR A 96 -28.57 -3.97 -20.62
N LEU A 97 -28.67 -4.40 -21.88
CA LEU A 97 -29.81 -4.06 -22.72
C LEU A 97 -31.11 -4.71 -22.21
N ASP A 98 -31.05 -5.97 -21.77
CA ASP A 98 -32.19 -6.67 -21.16
C ASP A 98 -32.64 -5.95 -19.87
N ASP A 99 -31.70 -5.58 -18.98
CA ASP A 99 -31.99 -4.81 -17.76
C ASP A 99 -32.64 -3.45 -18.09
N GLN A 100 -32.16 -2.76 -19.12
CA GLN A 100 -32.75 -1.49 -19.59
C GLN A 100 -34.18 -1.66 -20.10
N ILE A 101 -34.45 -2.69 -20.91
CA ILE A 101 -35.79 -2.98 -21.44
C ILE A 101 -36.76 -3.31 -20.31
N ARG A 102 -36.32 -4.13 -19.34
CA ARG A 102 -37.14 -4.51 -18.17
C ARG A 102 -37.39 -3.35 -17.21
N SER A 103 -36.44 -2.43 -17.10
CA SER A 103 -36.56 -1.24 -16.25
C SER A 103 -37.38 -0.12 -16.88
N ASP A 104 -37.59 -0.14 -18.21
CA ASP A 104 -38.36 0.89 -18.92
C ASP A 104 -39.87 0.62 -18.82
N PRO A 105 -40.66 1.52 -18.18
CA PRO A 105 -42.11 1.35 -18.04
C PRO A 105 -42.88 1.27 -19.36
N SER A 106 -42.31 1.80 -20.45
CA SER A 106 -42.92 1.83 -21.78
C SER A 106 -42.67 0.54 -22.57
N TYR A 107 -41.56 -0.16 -22.28
CA TYR A 107 -41.12 -1.36 -23.01
C TYR A 107 -41.15 -2.64 -22.17
N GLY A 108 -41.37 -2.57 -20.85
CA GLY A 108 -41.41 -3.74 -19.97
C GLY A 108 -42.45 -4.80 -20.33
N ARG A 109 -43.51 -4.43 -21.08
CA ARG A 109 -44.51 -5.38 -21.63
C ARG A 109 -44.00 -6.22 -22.81
N TYR A 110 -42.88 -5.83 -23.43
CA TYR A 110 -42.22 -6.54 -24.53
C TYR A 110 -40.94 -7.26 -24.06
N ALA A 111 -40.67 -7.29 -22.75
CA ALA A 111 -39.50 -7.99 -22.21
C ALA A 111 -39.61 -9.52 -22.34
N THR A 112 -40.84 -10.05 -22.47
CA THR A 112 -41.08 -11.46 -22.79
C THR A 112 -40.84 -11.68 -24.28
N ILE A 113 -39.67 -12.20 -24.64
CA ILE A 113 -39.38 -12.57 -26.03
C ILE A 113 -39.85 -14.02 -26.23
N GLY A 114 -40.86 -14.22 -27.07
CA GLY A 114 -41.09 -15.54 -27.66
C GLY A 114 -39.90 -15.89 -28.54
N PHE A 115 -39.11 -16.88 -28.16
CA PHE A 115 -37.88 -17.21 -28.88
C PHE A 115 -38.19 -18.02 -30.15
N ASP A 116 -37.38 -17.79 -31.18
CA ASP A 116 -37.31 -18.65 -32.35
C ASP A 116 -36.35 -19.82 -32.04
N ASP A 117 -36.90 -21.03 -31.85
CA ASP A 117 -36.13 -22.26 -31.64
C ASP A 117 -35.08 -22.48 -32.74
N GLN A 118 -35.36 -22.01 -33.96
CA GLN A 118 -34.43 -22.06 -35.09
C GLN A 118 -33.21 -21.17 -34.84
N TYR A 119 -33.38 -20.00 -34.24
CA TYR A 119 -32.27 -19.09 -33.90
C TYR A 119 -31.37 -19.70 -32.82
N VAL A 120 -31.95 -20.27 -31.76
CA VAL A 120 -31.19 -20.96 -30.70
C VAL A 120 -30.40 -22.14 -31.27
N GLN A 121 -31.03 -22.92 -32.15
CA GLN A 121 -30.37 -24.04 -32.81
C GLN A 121 -29.22 -23.58 -33.71
N ARG A 122 -29.40 -22.50 -34.49
CA ARG A 122 -28.32 -21.89 -35.29
C ARG A 122 -27.15 -21.43 -34.42
N LEU A 123 -27.40 -20.86 -33.24
CA LEU A 123 -26.34 -20.47 -32.30
C LEU A 123 -25.56 -21.69 -31.77
N ARG A 124 -26.26 -22.81 -31.47
CA ARG A 124 -25.64 -24.10 -31.09
C ARG A 124 -24.77 -24.68 -32.20
N ASP A 125 -25.26 -24.66 -33.44
CA ASP A 125 -24.50 -25.13 -34.59
C ASP A 125 -23.29 -24.22 -34.87
N GLY A 126 -23.44 -22.92 -34.67
CA GLY A 126 -22.36 -21.93 -34.76
C GLY A 126 -21.26 -22.16 -33.73
N MET A 127 -21.60 -22.29 -32.44
CA MET A 127 -20.61 -22.55 -31.39
C MET A 127 -19.91 -23.91 -31.58
N ALA A 128 -20.64 -24.94 -32.02
CA ALA A 128 -20.09 -26.26 -32.33
C ALA A 128 -19.20 -26.26 -33.59
N GLY A 129 -19.19 -25.17 -34.36
CA GLY A 129 -18.36 -25.00 -35.56
C GLY A 129 -18.92 -25.66 -36.82
N ARG A 130 -20.20 -26.08 -36.80
CA ARG A 130 -20.87 -26.78 -37.91
C ARG A 130 -21.28 -25.85 -39.05
N LEU A 131 -21.46 -24.56 -38.77
CA LEU A 131 -21.88 -23.57 -39.76
C LEU A 131 -20.75 -23.17 -40.71
N ALA A 132 -21.09 -22.97 -41.98
CA ALA A 132 -20.21 -22.37 -42.97
C ALA A 132 -19.98 -20.87 -42.70
N ASN A 133 -18.99 -20.27 -43.36
CA ASN A 133 -18.65 -18.85 -43.15
C ASN A 133 -19.81 -17.93 -43.54
N GLU A 134 -20.55 -18.23 -44.60
CA GLU A 134 -21.72 -17.45 -45.03
C GLU A 134 -22.82 -17.48 -43.96
N GLN A 135 -23.08 -18.67 -43.40
CA GLN A 135 -24.09 -18.85 -42.35
C GLN A 135 -23.71 -18.15 -41.04
N LEU A 136 -22.41 -18.13 -40.70
CA LEU A 136 -21.89 -17.37 -39.56
C LEU A 136 -21.97 -15.85 -39.82
N ALA A 137 -21.70 -15.41 -41.04
CA ALA A 137 -21.81 -14.01 -41.43
C ALA A 137 -23.26 -13.52 -41.34
N GLU A 138 -24.23 -14.33 -41.77
CA GLU A 138 -25.65 -14.01 -41.60
C GLU A 138 -26.05 -13.93 -40.11
N LEU A 139 -25.61 -14.90 -39.30
CA LEU A 139 -26.03 -15.03 -37.90
C LEU A 139 -25.43 -13.95 -36.99
N VAL A 140 -24.12 -13.73 -37.07
CA VAL A 140 -23.38 -12.85 -36.15
C VAL A 140 -22.59 -11.73 -36.85
N GLY A 141 -22.59 -11.68 -38.18
CA GLY A 141 -21.86 -10.67 -38.97
C GLY A 141 -22.16 -9.23 -38.56
N PRO A 142 -23.43 -8.80 -38.37
CA PRO A 142 -23.73 -7.45 -37.89
C PRO A 142 -23.06 -7.10 -36.55
N ARG A 143 -22.89 -8.08 -35.65
CA ARG A 143 -22.17 -7.89 -34.39
C ARG A 143 -20.67 -7.76 -34.61
N ILE A 144 -20.09 -8.59 -35.49
CA ILE A 144 -18.67 -8.51 -35.85
C ILE A 144 -18.37 -7.13 -36.45
N GLU A 145 -19.22 -6.65 -37.37
CA GLU A 145 -19.06 -5.34 -38.00
C GLU A 145 -19.22 -4.19 -37.00
N ARG A 146 -20.09 -4.32 -35.99
CA ARG A 146 -20.12 -3.38 -34.86
C ARG A 146 -18.77 -3.33 -34.14
N PHE A 147 -18.15 -4.46 -33.82
CA PHE A 147 -16.83 -4.47 -33.18
C PHE A 147 -15.71 -3.99 -34.11
N ARG A 148 -15.82 -4.24 -35.42
CA ARG A 148 -14.91 -3.72 -36.46
C ARG A 148 -14.98 -2.20 -36.56
N TYR A 149 -16.18 -1.62 -36.64
CA TYR A 149 -16.41 -0.18 -36.65
C TYR A 149 -15.82 0.52 -35.41
N LEU A 150 -15.81 -0.19 -34.28
CA LEU A 150 -15.24 0.26 -33.03
C LEU A 150 -13.71 0.07 -32.92
N GLY A 151 -13.06 -0.38 -33.99
CA GLY A 151 -11.61 -0.60 -34.06
C GLY A 151 -11.11 -1.83 -33.27
N ASN A 152 -12.01 -2.73 -32.85
CA ASN A 152 -11.68 -3.89 -32.01
C ASN A 152 -11.47 -5.18 -32.80
N VAL A 153 -11.77 -5.20 -34.10
CA VAL A 153 -11.60 -6.36 -34.97
C VAL A 153 -10.84 -5.93 -36.22
N THR A 154 -9.72 -6.61 -36.49
CA THR A 154 -8.93 -6.49 -37.72
C THR A 154 -9.07 -7.71 -38.63
N ALA A 155 -9.70 -8.79 -38.16
CA ALA A 155 -9.76 -10.06 -38.87
C ALA A 155 -10.58 -9.94 -40.17
N GLU A 156 -10.01 -10.38 -41.29
CA GLU A 156 -10.70 -10.38 -42.57
C GLU A 156 -11.84 -11.39 -42.60
N PRO A 157 -12.99 -11.08 -43.24
CA PRO A 157 -14.08 -12.04 -43.41
C PRO A 157 -13.59 -13.38 -43.96
N GLY A 158 -14.00 -14.48 -43.33
CA GLY A 158 -13.62 -15.84 -43.72
C GLY A 158 -12.25 -16.33 -43.23
N SER A 159 -11.44 -15.47 -42.61
CA SER A 159 -10.19 -15.90 -41.95
C SER A 159 -10.45 -16.77 -40.70
N ASP A 160 -9.43 -17.52 -40.27
CA ASP A 160 -9.52 -18.35 -39.05
C ASP A 160 -9.81 -17.51 -37.81
N GLU A 161 -9.19 -16.33 -37.68
CA GLU A 161 -9.43 -15.40 -36.58
C GLU A 161 -10.86 -14.86 -36.62
N TRP A 162 -11.37 -14.50 -37.80
CA TRP A 162 -12.75 -14.07 -37.97
C TRP A 162 -13.73 -15.18 -37.58
N ARG A 163 -13.43 -16.43 -37.97
CA ARG A 163 -14.25 -17.59 -37.61
C ARG A 163 -14.23 -17.86 -36.11
N GLN A 164 -13.09 -17.68 -35.43
CA GLN A 164 -13.00 -17.76 -33.98
C GLN A 164 -13.84 -16.68 -33.29
N ILE A 165 -13.81 -15.44 -33.78
CA ILE A 165 -14.64 -14.33 -33.27
C ILE A 165 -16.13 -14.64 -33.47
N ALA A 166 -16.51 -15.12 -34.66
CA ALA A 166 -17.89 -15.48 -34.96
C ALA A 166 -18.43 -16.57 -34.02
N ARG A 167 -17.64 -17.63 -33.79
CA ARG A 167 -17.98 -18.69 -32.83
C ARG A 167 -18.08 -18.18 -31.40
N ALA A 168 -17.16 -17.30 -30.99
CA ALA A 168 -17.16 -16.70 -29.67
C ALA A 168 -18.41 -15.81 -29.44
N LEU A 169 -18.87 -15.11 -30.47
CA LEU A 169 -20.12 -14.34 -30.42
C LEU A 169 -21.37 -15.24 -30.38
N CYS A 170 -21.36 -16.41 -31.05
CA CYS A 170 -22.44 -17.39 -30.92
C CYS A 170 -22.57 -17.89 -29.47
N VAL A 171 -21.44 -18.14 -28.80
CA VAL A 171 -21.40 -18.50 -27.37
C VAL A 171 -21.97 -17.38 -26.51
N ALA A 172 -21.56 -16.13 -26.74
CA ALA A 172 -22.04 -14.97 -25.99
C ALA A 172 -23.55 -14.73 -26.14
N GLU A 173 -24.09 -14.84 -27.36
CA GLU A 173 -25.52 -14.69 -27.61
C GLU A 173 -26.34 -15.81 -26.94
N TYR A 174 -25.88 -17.07 -27.04
CA TYR A 174 -26.57 -18.19 -26.41
C TYR A 174 -26.61 -18.07 -24.88
N GLU A 175 -25.48 -17.74 -24.25
CA GLU A 175 -25.40 -17.54 -22.80
C GLU A 175 -26.25 -16.35 -22.34
N ALA A 176 -26.26 -15.25 -23.11
CA ALA A 176 -27.10 -14.10 -22.81
C ALA A 176 -28.60 -14.46 -22.90
N LEU A 177 -29.01 -15.17 -23.95
CA LEU A 177 -30.39 -15.65 -24.08
C LEU A 177 -30.80 -16.57 -22.93
N SER A 178 -29.89 -17.44 -22.48
CA SER A 178 -30.15 -18.32 -21.34
C SER A 178 -30.47 -17.51 -20.07
N ARG A 179 -29.75 -16.40 -19.82
CA ARG A 179 -30.07 -15.49 -18.70
C ARG A 179 -31.39 -14.76 -18.86
N VAL A 180 -31.75 -14.38 -20.09
CA VAL A 180 -33.06 -13.76 -20.38
C VAL A 180 -34.19 -14.73 -20.06
N VAL A 181 -34.06 -16.00 -20.48
CA VAL A 181 -35.03 -17.06 -20.17
C VAL A 181 -35.17 -17.26 -18.66
N GLU A 182 -34.05 -17.40 -17.95
CA GLU A 182 -34.07 -17.53 -16.48
C GLU A 182 -34.83 -16.37 -15.83
N ARG A 183 -34.57 -15.13 -16.25
CA ARG A 183 -35.24 -13.94 -15.73
C ARG A 183 -36.73 -13.89 -16.06
N ASP A 184 -37.14 -14.36 -17.24
CA ASP A 184 -38.55 -14.47 -17.63
C ASP A 184 -39.30 -15.50 -16.76
N GLU A 185 -38.62 -16.58 -16.36
CA GLU A 185 -39.13 -17.59 -15.42
C GLU A 185 -39.02 -17.16 -13.94
N GLY A 186 -38.45 -15.98 -13.66
CA GLY A 186 -38.30 -15.42 -12.31
C GLY A 186 -37.01 -15.78 -11.56
N GLU A 187 -36.04 -16.41 -12.24
CA GLU A 187 -34.72 -16.75 -11.71
C GLU A 187 -33.68 -15.69 -12.09
N PHE A 188 -33.14 -14.97 -11.11
CA PHE A 188 -32.26 -13.81 -11.33
C PHE A 188 -30.79 -14.05 -10.97
N ASP A 189 -30.44 -15.20 -10.40
CA ASP A 189 -29.10 -15.53 -9.90
C ASP A 189 -28.22 -16.28 -10.91
N GLY A 190 -28.71 -16.43 -12.15
CA GLY A 190 -28.05 -17.08 -13.26
C GLY A 190 -26.63 -16.60 -13.56
N LYS A 191 -25.71 -17.55 -13.77
CA LYS A 191 -24.30 -17.29 -14.08
C LYS A 191 -23.88 -17.94 -15.40
N PRO A 192 -22.97 -17.33 -16.18
CA PRO A 192 -22.48 -17.91 -17.42
C PRO A 192 -21.79 -19.25 -17.15
N SER A 193 -22.07 -20.25 -18.00
CA SER A 193 -21.54 -21.61 -17.84
C SER A 193 -20.32 -21.88 -18.73
N HIS A 194 -20.26 -21.22 -19.90
CA HIS A 194 -19.23 -21.48 -20.89
C HIS A 194 -17.86 -20.89 -20.48
N PRO A 195 -16.77 -21.68 -20.44
CA PRO A 195 -15.44 -21.23 -19.99
C PRO A 195 -14.89 -20.00 -20.72
N LEU A 196 -15.22 -19.86 -22.01
CA LEU A 196 -14.83 -18.71 -22.84
C LEU A 196 -15.31 -17.37 -22.24
N ILE A 197 -16.50 -17.34 -21.65
CA ILE A 197 -17.04 -16.12 -20.99
C ILE A 197 -16.53 -16.03 -19.56
N ILE A 198 -16.59 -17.12 -18.78
CA ILE A 198 -16.14 -17.14 -17.37
C ILE A 198 -14.71 -16.64 -17.23
N ASN A 199 -13.79 -17.12 -18.08
CA ASN A 199 -12.37 -16.76 -18.01
C ASN A 199 -12.08 -15.34 -18.50
N ALA A 200 -13.02 -14.71 -19.21
CA ALA A 200 -12.88 -13.39 -19.80
C ALA A 200 -13.64 -12.29 -19.04
N LEU A 201 -14.59 -12.66 -18.16
CA LEU A 201 -15.24 -11.73 -17.27
C LEU A 201 -14.26 -11.23 -16.19
N PRO A 202 -14.30 -9.94 -15.83
CA PRO A 202 -13.58 -9.47 -14.65
C PRO A 202 -14.13 -10.20 -13.42
N ALA A 203 -13.24 -10.64 -12.52
CA ALA A 203 -13.67 -11.18 -11.23
C ALA A 203 -14.56 -10.14 -10.53
N GLN A 204 -15.82 -10.49 -10.28
CA GLN A 204 -16.72 -9.66 -9.49
C GLN A 204 -16.19 -9.59 -8.05
N ASP A 205 -16.16 -8.36 -7.54
CA ASP A 205 -15.88 -7.97 -6.15
C ASP A 205 -14.51 -8.38 -5.60
N ALA A 206 -13.46 -7.67 -6.03
CA ALA A 206 -12.37 -7.42 -5.10
C ALA A 206 -12.88 -6.39 -4.08
N PRO A 207 -12.98 -6.72 -2.77
CA PRO A 207 -13.32 -5.73 -1.75
C PRO A 207 -12.40 -4.51 -1.86
N GLU A 208 -12.92 -3.33 -1.54
CA GLU A 208 -12.12 -2.10 -1.62
C GLU A 208 -10.80 -2.28 -0.87
N PRO A 209 -9.65 -2.05 -1.53
CA PRO A 209 -8.35 -2.39 -0.96
C PRO A 209 -8.10 -1.55 0.30
N VAL A 210 -7.88 -2.24 1.43
CA VAL A 210 -7.59 -1.58 2.71
C VAL A 210 -6.15 -1.06 2.68
N SER A 211 -5.98 0.24 2.43
CA SER A 211 -4.66 0.87 2.36
C SER A 211 -3.91 0.77 3.70
N LEU A 212 -2.77 0.07 3.73
CA LEU A 212 -1.84 0.01 4.88
C LEU A 212 -1.40 1.39 5.35
N THR A 213 -1.25 2.34 4.40
CA THR A 213 -0.88 3.72 4.73
C THR A 213 -2.01 4.42 5.48
N LYS A 214 -3.25 4.28 5.00
CA LYS A 214 -4.43 4.86 5.65
C LYS A 214 -4.71 4.19 7.00
N LEU A 215 -4.54 2.87 7.05
CA LEU A 215 -4.69 2.10 8.28
C LEU A 215 -3.72 2.58 9.37
N TRP A 216 -2.47 2.87 8.98
CA TRP A 216 -1.47 3.42 9.90
C TRP A 216 -1.79 4.83 10.37
N THR A 217 -2.24 5.73 9.48
CA THR A 217 -2.61 7.10 9.88
C THR A 217 -3.78 7.09 10.86
N ASP A 218 -4.79 6.27 10.60
CA ASP A 218 -5.98 6.19 11.44
C ASP A 218 -5.66 5.55 12.80
N TYR A 219 -4.81 4.52 12.80
CA TYR A 219 -4.27 3.94 14.04
C TYR A 219 -3.50 4.97 14.87
N LEU A 220 -2.63 5.76 14.24
CA LEU A 220 -1.89 6.81 14.95
C LEU A 220 -2.82 7.86 15.55
N ALA A 221 -3.80 8.34 14.79
CA ALA A 221 -4.79 9.30 15.28
C ALA A 221 -5.53 8.75 16.52
N SER A 222 -6.00 7.50 16.46
CA SER A 222 -6.68 6.84 17.58
C SER A 222 -5.77 6.73 18.82
N ARG A 223 -4.51 6.32 18.64
CA ARG A 223 -3.57 6.14 19.77
C ARG A 223 -3.07 7.45 20.35
N MET A 224 -2.98 8.51 19.56
CA MET A 224 -2.67 9.86 20.02
C MET A 224 -3.83 10.44 20.83
N GLN A 225 -5.07 10.30 20.34
CA GLN A 225 -6.27 10.72 21.07
C GLN A 225 -6.40 10.02 22.42
N ALA A 226 -6.06 8.72 22.48
CA ALA A 226 -6.04 7.96 23.72
C ALA A 226 -4.81 8.22 24.61
N GLY A 227 -3.89 9.11 24.23
CA GLY A 227 -2.72 9.50 25.03
C GLY A 227 -1.59 8.46 25.09
N PHE A 228 -1.67 7.36 24.32
CA PHE A 228 -0.65 6.30 24.32
C PHE A 228 0.60 6.66 23.51
N ILE A 229 0.47 7.50 22.49
CA ILE A 229 1.57 7.92 21.61
C ILE A 229 1.68 9.44 21.64
N LYS A 230 2.78 9.95 22.18
CA LYS A 230 3.05 11.41 22.27
C LYS A 230 4.02 11.90 21.18
N ASP A 231 4.80 11.01 20.59
CA ASP A 231 5.85 11.33 19.60
C ASP A 231 5.39 11.21 18.14
N GLY A 232 4.08 11.06 17.90
CA GLY A 232 3.51 10.85 16.57
C GLY A 232 3.93 9.53 15.91
N GLY A 233 4.48 8.58 16.67
CA GLY A 233 4.88 7.27 16.14
C GLY A 233 6.14 7.31 15.29
N LYS A 234 7.01 8.31 15.47
CA LYS A 234 8.29 8.47 14.74
C LYS A 234 9.16 7.22 14.76
N ARG A 235 9.13 6.46 15.86
CA ARG A 235 9.90 5.21 16.00
C ARG A 235 9.31 4.06 15.17
N GLN A 236 7.99 4.05 14.96
CA GLN A 236 7.24 2.98 14.32
C GLN A 236 7.01 3.25 12.83
N GLU A 237 7.05 4.51 12.38
CA GLU A 237 6.87 4.88 10.97
C GLU A 237 7.84 4.14 10.00
N PRO A 238 9.13 3.95 10.31
CA PRO A 238 10.04 3.19 9.46
C PRO A 238 9.63 1.71 9.30
N VAL A 239 8.92 1.15 10.28
CA VAL A 239 8.43 -0.24 10.25
C VAL A 239 7.40 -0.41 9.14
N ILE A 240 6.43 0.50 9.05
CA ILE A 240 5.38 0.47 8.03
C ILE A 240 5.98 0.69 6.64
N LYS A 241 6.94 1.63 6.52
CA LYS A 241 7.68 1.85 5.27
C LYS A 241 8.45 0.59 4.85
N SER A 242 9.12 -0.08 5.80
CA SER A 242 9.85 -1.33 5.55
C SER A 242 8.93 -2.46 5.08
N LEU A 243 7.78 -2.65 5.74
CA LEU A 243 6.81 -3.68 5.36
C LEU A 243 6.26 -3.41 3.94
N ARG A 244 5.87 -2.18 3.64
CA ARG A 244 5.38 -1.79 2.31
C ARG A 244 6.43 -1.97 1.23
N ALA A 245 7.69 -1.63 1.51
CA ALA A 245 8.79 -1.84 0.59
C ALA A 245 9.01 -3.33 0.29
N PHE A 246 8.86 -4.19 1.31
CA PHE A 246 8.97 -5.64 1.16
C PHE A 246 7.80 -6.24 0.36
N LEU A 247 6.56 -5.90 0.73
CA LEU A 247 5.33 -6.41 0.10
C LEU A 247 5.14 -5.91 -1.33
N LYS A 248 5.65 -4.71 -1.66
CA LYS A 248 5.50 -4.03 -2.96
C LYS A 248 4.03 -3.70 -3.34
N HIS A 249 3.08 -3.92 -2.44
CA HIS A 249 1.69 -3.43 -2.51
C HIS A 249 1.34 -2.66 -1.23
N ASN A 250 0.20 -1.99 -1.25
CA ASN A 250 -0.30 -1.18 -0.12
C ASN A 250 -1.61 -1.72 0.46
N ASP A 251 -2.06 -2.90 0.03
CA ASP A 251 -3.30 -3.50 0.49
C ASP A 251 -3.05 -4.43 1.70
N ALA A 252 -3.73 -4.15 2.81
CA ALA A 252 -3.64 -4.87 4.07
C ALA A 252 -4.42 -6.20 4.05
N GLN A 253 -5.50 -6.30 3.27
CA GLN A 253 -6.30 -7.54 3.16
C GLN A 253 -5.54 -8.64 2.41
N ARG A 254 -4.62 -8.24 1.52
CA ARG A 254 -3.76 -9.16 0.78
C ARG A 254 -2.58 -9.70 1.59
N VAL A 255 -2.33 -9.18 2.79
CA VAL A 255 -1.19 -9.60 3.60
C VAL A 255 -1.47 -10.95 4.22
N THR A 256 -0.60 -11.92 3.97
CA THR A 256 -0.71 -13.25 4.59
C THR A 256 0.28 -13.43 5.73
N LYS A 257 0.03 -14.41 6.62
CA LYS A 257 0.98 -14.82 7.66
C LYS A 257 2.34 -15.24 7.07
N LYS A 258 2.33 -15.85 5.87
CA LYS A 258 3.56 -16.25 5.16
C LYS A 258 4.38 -15.04 4.73
N ASP A 259 3.73 -13.97 4.28
CA ASP A 259 4.44 -12.73 3.91
C ASP A 259 5.11 -12.10 5.14
N LEU A 260 4.42 -12.08 6.29
CA LEU A 260 4.98 -11.53 7.52
C LEU A 260 6.16 -12.36 8.06
N LEU A 261 6.11 -13.68 7.94
CA LEU A 261 7.25 -14.56 8.28
C LEU A 261 8.42 -14.36 7.31
N SER A 262 8.14 -14.24 6.01
CA SER A 262 9.16 -13.98 4.99
C SER A 262 9.81 -12.60 5.20
N TRP A 263 9.02 -11.60 5.59
CA TRP A 263 9.52 -10.27 5.94
C TRP A 263 10.39 -10.30 7.19
N ARG A 264 9.97 -11.02 8.24
CA ARG A 264 10.79 -11.26 9.45
C ARG A 264 12.15 -11.85 9.07
N ASP A 265 12.16 -12.88 8.24
CA ASP A 265 13.39 -13.57 7.83
C ASP A 265 14.27 -12.66 6.95
N HIS A 266 13.66 -11.82 6.11
CA HIS A 266 14.37 -10.78 5.36
C HIS A 266 15.03 -9.75 6.30
N LEU A 267 14.34 -9.29 7.34
CA LEU A 267 14.89 -8.35 8.33
C LEU A 267 16.08 -8.96 9.08
N LEU A 268 16.03 -10.25 9.40
CA LEU A 268 17.10 -10.96 10.09
C LEU A 268 18.30 -11.22 9.19
N ASN A 269 18.05 -11.78 7.99
CA ASN A 269 19.11 -12.34 7.15
C ASN A 269 19.72 -11.32 6.19
N VAL A 270 18.92 -10.38 5.67
CA VAL A 270 19.35 -9.39 4.68
C VAL A 270 19.65 -8.06 5.36
N ALA A 271 18.70 -7.50 6.11
CA ALA A 271 18.90 -6.23 6.81
C ALA A 271 19.78 -6.34 8.07
N LYS A 272 20.14 -7.56 8.47
CA LYS A 272 21.01 -7.87 9.62
C LYS A 272 20.57 -7.20 10.92
N LEU A 273 19.26 -7.03 11.11
CA LEU A 273 18.71 -6.46 12.34
C LEU A 273 18.76 -7.50 13.47
N SER A 274 18.94 -7.03 14.71
CA SER A 274 18.94 -7.92 15.86
C SER A 274 17.55 -8.56 16.07
N ALA A 275 17.53 -9.82 16.53
CA ALA A 275 16.28 -10.52 16.88
C ALA A 275 15.42 -9.72 17.88
N LYS A 276 16.08 -8.98 18.79
CA LYS A 276 15.40 -8.07 19.73
C LYS A 276 14.69 -6.93 19.00
N THR A 277 15.37 -6.25 18.08
CA THR A 277 14.80 -5.15 17.29
C THR A 277 13.61 -5.62 16.46
N ILE A 278 13.75 -6.77 15.80
CA ILE A 278 12.69 -7.37 14.98
C ILE A 278 11.47 -7.69 15.84
N ASN A 279 11.65 -8.38 16.96
CA ASN A 279 10.53 -8.79 17.81
C ASN A 279 9.87 -7.62 18.55
N ASP A 280 10.67 -6.78 19.21
CA ASP A 280 10.18 -5.79 20.17
C ASP A 280 9.70 -4.50 19.47
N ILE A 281 10.20 -4.19 18.26
CA ILE A 281 9.80 -2.99 17.51
C ILE A 281 8.98 -3.38 16.27
N TYR A 282 9.57 -4.11 15.32
CA TYR A 282 8.96 -4.32 14.01
C TYR A 282 7.69 -5.18 14.10
N LEU A 283 7.82 -6.42 14.56
CA LEU A 283 6.69 -7.35 14.70
C LEU A 283 5.70 -6.88 15.76
N SER A 284 6.16 -6.21 16.82
CA SER A 284 5.24 -5.64 17.82
C SER A 284 4.36 -4.54 17.23
N THR A 285 4.93 -3.65 16.40
CA THR A 285 4.15 -2.58 15.75
C THR A 285 3.09 -3.16 14.81
N ILE A 286 3.46 -4.14 13.98
CA ILE A 286 2.50 -4.75 13.03
C ILE A 286 1.42 -5.54 13.78
N ARG A 287 1.76 -6.28 14.84
CA ARG A 287 0.78 -6.97 15.67
C ARG A 287 -0.22 -6.00 16.29
N SER A 288 0.24 -4.88 16.84
CA SER A 288 -0.63 -3.86 17.42
C SER A 288 -1.52 -3.19 16.36
N LEU A 289 -0.99 -2.88 15.18
CA LEU A 289 -1.76 -2.30 14.08
C LEU A 289 -2.87 -3.25 13.59
N PHE A 290 -2.53 -4.51 13.34
CA PHE A 290 -3.48 -5.51 12.82
C PHE A 290 -4.50 -5.95 13.88
N ALA A 291 -4.12 -5.99 15.16
CA ALA A 291 -5.07 -6.21 16.25
C ALA A 291 -6.12 -5.09 16.31
N TRP A 292 -5.67 -3.83 16.33
CA TRP A 292 -6.57 -2.68 16.31
C TRP A 292 -7.46 -2.68 15.05
N ALA A 293 -6.89 -3.00 13.88
CA ALA A 293 -7.65 -3.05 12.63
C ALA A 293 -8.74 -4.12 12.65
N HIS A 294 -8.45 -5.29 13.21
CA HIS A 294 -9.42 -6.37 13.37
C HIS A 294 -10.51 -6.03 14.41
N GLU A 295 -10.11 -5.46 15.56
CA GLU A 295 -11.04 -5.02 16.61
C GLU A 295 -12.01 -3.92 16.15
N ASN A 296 -11.60 -3.10 15.16
CA ASN A 296 -12.42 -2.04 14.58
C ASN A 296 -13.06 -2.46 13.24
N GLU A 297 -13.16 -3.76 12.96
CA GLU A 297 -13.81 -4.34 11.77
C GLU A 297 -13.24 -3.85 10.42
N ARG A 298 -12.01 -3.34 10.42
CA ARG A 298 -11.29 -2.89 9.21
C ARG A 298 -10.60 -4.04 8.48
N LEU A 299 -10.35 -5.14 9.18
CA LEU A 299 -9.82 -6.38 8.64
C LEU A 299 -10.64 -7.55 9.15
N THR A 300 -10.95 -8.51 8.27
CA THR A 300 -11.69 -9.73 8.62
C THR A 300 -10.91 -10.66 9.55
N GLU A 301 -9.57 -10.70 9.42
CA GLU A 301 -8.71 -11.57 10.23
C GLU A 301 -7.40 -10.86 10.64
N ASN A 302 -6.91 -11.15 11.84
CA ASN A 302 -5.58 -10.71 12.30
C ASN A 302 -4.48 -11.76 12.01
N VAL A 303 -3.95 -11.72 10.80
CA VAL A 303 -2.84 -12.60 10.36
C VAL A 303 -1.52 -12.40 11.12
N ALA A 304 -1.35 -11.27 11.81
CA ALA A 304 -0.10 -10.92 12.50
C ALA A 304 -0.01 -11.48 13.91
N ALA A 305 -1.14 -11.85 14.54
CA ALA A 305 -1.25 -12.14 15.97
C ALA A 305 -0.17 -13.09 16.52
N THR A 306 0.16 -14.15 15.77
CA THR A 306 1.09 -15.21 16.18
C THR A 306 2.50 -15.05 15.60
N VAL A 307 2.77 -14.01 14.82
CA VAL A 307 4.08 -13.81 14.18
C VAL A 307 5.07 -13.24 15.20
N ARG A 308 6.06 -14.05 15.59
CA ARG A 308 7.09 -13.70 16.56
C ARG A 308 8.48 -14.12 16.09
N GLN A 309 9.49 -13.48 16.66
CA GLN A 309 10.90 -13.85 16.49
C GLN A 309 11.44 -14.34 17.84
N PRO A 310 11.89 -15.60 17.94
CA PRO A 310 12.58 -16.10 19.11
C PRO A 310 13.78 -15.21 19.46
N LYS A 311 13.89 -14.85 20.74
CA LYS A 311 14.98 -14.05 21.28
C LYS A 311 15.69 -14.83 22.39
N PRO A 312 16.81 -15.51 22.08
CA PRO A 312 17.58 -16.16 23.13
C PRO A 312 18.02 -15.11 24.16
N ARG A 313 17.81 -15.40 25.45
CA ARG A 313 18.30 -14.54 26.52
C ARG A 313 19.82 -14.52 26.45
N LYS A 314 20.40 -13.32 26.43
CA LYS A 314 21.86 -13.18 26.49
C LYS A 314 22.31 -13.62 27.88
N VAL A 315 23.12 -14.68 27.95
CA VAL A 315 23.77 -15.10 29.19
C VAL A 315 24.78 -14.01 29.56
N GLN A 316 24.61 -13.41 30.74
CA GLN A 316 25.56 -12.44 31.26
C GLN A 316 26.64 -13.20 32.04
N SER A 317 27.90 -12.99 31.69
CA SER A 317 29.05 -13.61 32.36
C SER A 317 29.48 -12.86 33.63
N ARG A 318 29.02 -11.62 33.81
CA ARG A 318 29.27 -10.79 35.00
C ARG A 318 27.98 -10.29 35.60
N GLU A 319 28.05 -9.90 36.86
CA GLU A 319 26.95 -9.29 37.59
C GLU A 319 26.48 -7.97 36.95
N ARG A 320 25.21 -7.68 37.16
CA ARG A 320 24.54 -6.53 36.56
C ARG A 320 24.76 -5.30 37.43
N GLY A 321 25.83 -4.55 37.15
CA GLY A 321 26.17 -3.33 37.86
C GLY A 321 27.66 -3.02 37.82
N TYR A 322 28.01 -1.86 38.37
CA TYR A 322 29.39 -1.54 38.71
C TYR A 322 29.70 -2.10 40.09
N THR A 323 30.89 -2.65 40.28
CA THR A 323 31.43 -2.85 41.64
C THR A 323 31.75 -1.49 42.28
N ASP A 324 31.91 -1.43 43.60
CA ASP A 324 32.26 -0.17 44.28
C ASP A 324 33.55 0.43 43.73
N ALA A 325 34.54 -0.40 43.40
CA ALA A 325 35.80 0.04 42.79
C ALA A 325 35.58 0.62 41.38
N GLU A 326 34.77 -0.03 40.54
CA GLU A 326 34.41 0.49 39.22
C GLU A 326 33.59 1.78 39.30
N ALA A 327 32.62 1.84 40.21
CA ALA A 327 31.77 3.00 40.43
C ALA A 327 32.61 4.20 40.90
N LEU A 328 33.48 4.01 41.89
CA LEU A 328 34.41 5.04 42.36
C LEU A 328 35.35 5.51 41.24
N ALA A 329 35.86 4.60 40.42
CA ALA A 329 36.71 4.96 39.29
C ALA A 329 35.96 5.83 38.27
N VAL A 330 34.71 5.47 37.94
CA VAL A 330 33.85 6.26 37.04
C VAL A 330 33.53 7.63 37.64
N LEU A 331 33.12 7.70 38.91
CA LEU A 331 32.74 8.95 39.57
C LEU A 331 33.93 9.92 39.70
N ARG A 332 35.13 9.41 40.02
CA ARG A 332 36.36 10.20 40.02
C ARG A 332 36.68 10.73 38.63
N ALA A 333 36.56 9.89 37.59
CA ALA A 333 36.77 10.30 36.20
C ALA A 333 35.76 11.38 35.75
N CYS A 334 34.51 11.29 36.20
CA CYS A 334 33.51 12.33 35.98
C CYS A 334 33.90 13.63 36.65
N GLN A 335 34.28 13.61 37.93
CA GLN A 335 34.66 14.80 38.69
C GLN A 335 35.88 15.50 38.07
N SER A 336 36.89 14.73 37.64
CA SER A 336 38.10 15.25 37.00
C SER A 336 37.96 15.46 35.48
N HIS A 337 36.75 15.37 34.90
CA HIS A 337 36.57 15.46 33.46
C HIS A 337 36.99 16.83 32.93
N VAL A 338 37.95 16.86 32.02
CA VAL A 338 38.39 18.07 31.31
C VAL A 338 38.15 17.85 29.82
N PRO A 339 37.50 18.81 29.13
CA PRO A 339 37.19 18.65 27.72
C PRO A 339 38.49 18.62 26.90
N LYS A 340 38.59 17.68 25.97
CA LYS A 340 39.79 17.49 25.15
C LYS A 340 39.75 18.41 23.92
N ALA A 341 40.83 19.16 23.72
CA ALA A 341 41.05 19.90 22.48
C ALA A 341 41.34 18.94 21.32
N ASN A 342 40.91 19.31 20.12
CA ASN A 342 41.30 18.60 18.90
C ASN A 342 42.77 18.91 18.53
N GLN A 343 43.27 18.31 17.44
CA GLN A 343 44.65 18.51 16.96
C GLN A 343 45.02 19.98 16.69
N VAL A 344 44.04 20.88 16.57
CA VAL A 344 44.21 22.31 16.27
C VAL A 344 43.88 23.19 17.49
N GLY A 345 43.78 22.60 18.70
CA GLY A 345 43.49 23.33 19.94
C GLY A 345 42.02 23.70 20.16
N PHE A 346 41.11 23.37 19.24
CA PHE A 346 39.68 23.68 19.36
C PHE A 346 38.93 22.65 20.20
N VAL A 347 38.22 23.12 21.22
CA VAL A 347 37.37 22.31 22.09
C VAL A 347 35.95 22.27 21.53
N ARG A 348 35.50 21.10 21.07
CA ARG A 348 34.12 20.89 20.56
C ARG A 348 33.06 20.85 21.66
N GLU A 349 33.47 20.53 22.87
CA GLU A 349 32.57 20.34 24.00
C GLU A 349 32.20 21.69 24.62
N THR A 350 30.91 21.98 24.72
CA THR A 350 30.44 23.21 25.36
C THR A 350 30.61 23.14 26.88
N THR A 351 30.64 24.30 27.54
CA THR A 351 30.72 24.39 29.02
C THR A 351 29.57 23.62 29.68
N HIS A 352 28.37 23.67 29.11
CA HIS A 352 27.21 22.93 29.60
C HIS A 352 27.38 21.41 29.48
N MET A 353 27.92 20.92 28.35
CA MET A 353 28.16 19.49 28.16
C MET A 353 29.25 18.99 29.12
N THR A 354 30.27 19.81 29.36
CA THR A 354 31.33 19.52 30.34
C THR A 354 30.75 19.41 31.75
N ALA A 355 29.92 20.38 32.15
CA ALA A 355 29.26 20.36 33.46
C ALA A 355 28.31 19.15 33.60
N ALA A 356 27.55 18.80 32.55
CA ALA A 356 26.68 17.63 32.56
C ALA A 356 27.46 16.32 32.74
N LYS A 357 28.61 16.15 32.06
CA LYS A 357 29.45 14.95 32.23
C LYS A 357 30.11 14.86 33.61
N ARG A 358 30.39 16.00 34.24
CA ARG A 358 30.89 16.05 35.62
C ARG A 358 29.82 15.66 36.62
N TRP A 359 28.66 16.30 36.54
CA TRP A 359 27.66 16.27 37.62
C TRP A 359 26.55 15.26 37.44
N ALA A 360 26.08 15.02 36.21
CA ALA A 360 24.91 14.15 36.02
C ALA A 360 25.14 12.71 36.51
N PRO A 361 26.32 12.08 36.30
CA PRO A 361 26.61 10.75 36.86
C PRO A 361 26.63 10.74 38.39
N LEU A 362 27.16 11.78 39.04
CA LEU A 362 27.17 11.92 40.50
C LEU A 362 25.74 12.00 41.03
N LEU A 363 24.91 12.88 40.46
CA LEU A 363 23.51 13.01 40.87
C LEU A 363 22.73 11.71 40.65
N CYS A 364 22.96 10.99 39.55
CA CYS A 364 22.34 9.67 39.32
C CYS A 364 22.79 8.64 40.37
N ALA A 365 24.07 8.64 40.76
CA ALA A 365 24.60 7.69 41.74
C ALA A 365 23.99 7.89 43.14
N PHE A 366 23.76 9.14 43.56
CA PHE A 366 23.19 9.43 44.89
C PHE A 366 21.66 9.42 44.93
N SER A 367 20.97 9.68 43.82
CA SER A 367 19.49 9.73 43.79
C SER A 367 18.82 8.46 43.27
N GLY A 368 19.53 7.65 42.47
CA GLY A 368 18.94 6.54 41.72
C GLY A 368 18.07 6.99 40.53
N ALA A 369 17.99 8.29 40.23
CA ALA A 369 17.22 8.82 39.11
C ALA A 369 17.81 8.44 37.74
N ARG A 370 16.97 8.42 36.70
CA ARG A 370 17.44 8.20 35.33
C ARG A 370 18.21 9.41 34.83
N ILE A 371 19.21 9.17 33.99
CA ILE A 371 19.98 10.26 33.37
C ILE A 371 19.09 11.28 32.65
N SER A 372 18.02 10.83 32.00
CA SER A 372 17.06 11.72 31.33
C SER A 372 16.33 12.65 32.30
N GLU A 373 16.00 12.16 33.50
CA GLU A 373 15.34 12.93 34.57
C GLU A 373 16.31 13.99 35.12
N ILE A 374 17.56 13.60 35.43
CA ILE A 374 18.60 14.52 35.90
C ILE A 374 18.94 15.61 34.88
N THR A 375 19.00 15.27 33.60
CA THR A 375 19.31 16.25 32.54
C THR A 375 18.18 17.25 32.24
N GLN A 376 16.99 17.04 32.82
CA GLN A 376 15.84 17.95 32.70
C GLN A 376 15.67 18.87 33.92
N LEU A 377 16.45 18.66 34.99
CA LEU A 377 16.37 19.47 36.20
C LEU A 377 16.70 20.95 35.93
N ARG A 378 15.88 21.81 36.53
CA ARG A 378 16.05 23.26 36.52
C ARG A 378 16.54 23.76 37.87
N LYS A 379 16.96 25.02 37.89
CA LYS A 379 17.40 25.66 39.14
C LYS A 379 16.26 25.67 40.17
N GLU A 380 15.03 25.93 39.74
CA GLU A 380 13.84 25.93 40.60
C GLU A 380 13.49 24.56 41.19
N ASP A 381 13.96 23.47 40.57
CA ASP A 381 13.71 22.11 41.06
C ASP A 381 14.61 21.74 42.24
N ILE A 382 15.60 22.57 42.56
CA ILE A 382 16.55 22.34 43.66
C ILE A 382 16.26 23.36 44.75
N SER A 383 15.88 22.85 45.93
CA SER A 383 15.57 23.69 47.08
C SER A 383 16.17 23.11 48.36
N LYS A 384 16.52 23.98 49.30
CA LYS A 384 16.94 23.57 50.64
C LYS A 384 15.69 23.51 51.53
N GLN A 385 15.46 22.36 52.17
CA GLN A 385 14.40 22.19 53.18
C GLN A 385 15.04 21.70 54.47
N GLY A 386 15.06 22.56 55.49
CA GLY A 386 15.85 22.32 56.71
C GLY A 386 17.34 22.19 56.37
N GLU A 387 17.98 21.12 56.83
CA GLU A 387 19.39 20.82 56.56
C GLU A 387 19.64 20.10 55.22
N HIS A 388 18.60 19.68 54.52
CA HIS A 388 18.72 18.83 53.34
C HIS A 388 18.47 19.61 52.05
N TRP A 389 19.30 19.35 51.04
CA TRP A 389 19.02 19.75 49.67
C TRP A 389 18.11 18.72 49.00
N ILE A 390 17.03 19.18 48.41
CA ILE A 390 16.01 18.35 47.76
C ILE A 390 15.99 18.68 46.27
N MET A 391 16.08 17.65 45.43
CA MET A 391 15.79 17.74 44.00
C MET A 391 14.36 17.24 43.75
N ARG A 392 13.54 18.04 43.08
CA ARG A 392 12.20 17.67 42.65
C ARG A 392 12.25 17.16 41.20
N ILE A 393 11.91 15.89 40.99
CA ILE A 393 11.86 15.29 39.65
C ILE A 393 10.41 15.19 39.21
N THR A 394 10.01 15.99 38.22
CA THR A 394 8.66 15.98 37.65
C THR A 394 8.63 15.34 36.26
N PRO A 395 7.58 14.59 35.90
CA PRO A 395 7.44 13.97 34.59
C PRO A 395 6.99 14.94 33.47
N GLU A 396 6.72 16.21 33.77
CA GLU A 396 6.21 17.19 32.81
C GLU A 396 7.30 17.75 31.89
N VAL A 397 7.06 17.66 30.58
CA VAL A 397 7.93 18.23 29.53
C VAL A 397 7.44 19.66 29.20
N PRO A 398 8.32 20.66 29.07
CA PRO A 398 7.91 22.02 28.71
C PRO A 398 7.30 22.11 27.29
N PRO A 399 6.49 23.14 27.01
CA PRO A 399 5.88 23.36 25.70
C PRO A 399 6.90 23.60 24.57
N GLU A 400 6.48 23.32 23.33
CA GLU A 400 7.27 23.16 22.08
C GLU A 400 8.09 24.38 21.63
N ASN A 401 7.84 25.56 22.20
CA ASN A 401 8.45 26.84 21.85
C ASN A 401 9.72 27.18 22.66
N TRP A 402 10.29 26.21 23.37
CA TRP A 402 11.42 26.45 24.27
C TRP A 402 12.78 26.19 23.59
N THR A 403 13.64 27.22 23.51
CA THR A 403 14.99 27.05 22.96
C THR A 403 15.87 26.25 23.93
N MET A 404 16.65 25.32 23.38
CA MET A 404 17.59 24.41 24.07
C MET A 404 18.61 25.10 25.00
N THR A 405 18.65 26.43 25.04
CA THR A 405 19.53 27.24 25.88
C THR A 405 19.03 27.31 27.33
N GLN A 406 17.72 27.21 27.58
CA GLN A 406 17.12 27.43 28.90
C GLN A 406 17.01 26.15 29.76
N ALA A 407 16.97 24.95 29.15
CA ALA A 407 17.04 23.68 29.87
C ALA A 407 18.46 23.35 30.43
N ARG A 408 19.49 24.12 30.05
CA ARG A 408 20.91 23.77 30.21
C ARG A 408 21.65 24.48 31.34
N ILE A 409 20.93 25.28 32.13
CA ILE A 409 21.52 26.25 33.06
C ILE A 409 21.78 25.67 34.47
N CYS A 410 21.25 24.48 34.80
CA CYS A 410 21.28 24.00 36.18
C CYS A 410 22.66 23.53 36.69
N CYS A 411 23.46 22.82 35.88
CA CYS A 411 24.76 22.30 36.35
C CYS A 411 25.85 23.37 36.55
N LEU A 412 25.67 24.60 36.06
CA LEU A 412 26.65 25.69 36.23
C LEU A 412 26.35 26.57 37.46
N LEU A 413 25.09 26.73 37.84
CA LEU A 413 24.68 27.72 38.85
C LEU A 413 24.57 27.18 40.28
N ILE A 414 24.50 25.85 40.48
CA ILE A 414 24.36 25.28 41.84
C ILE A 414 25.61 25.56 42.69
N PHE A 415 26.79 25.79 42.08
CA PHE A 415 28.04 25.88 42.84
C PHE A 415 28.94 27.08 42.54
N THR A 416 28.65 27.93 41.54
CA THR A 416 29.34 29.23 41.46
C THR A 416 29.01 30.11 42.67
N THR A 417 27.87 29.92 43.35
CA THR A 417 27.57 30.61 44.61
C THR A 417 28.28 30.01 45.82
N LYS A 418 28.59 28.70 45.81
CA LYS A 418 29.27 28.05 46.94
C LYS A 418 30.79 28.25 46.91
N GLU A 419 31.38 28.31 45.71
CA GLU A 419 32.78 28.71 45.56
C GLU A 419 33.01 30.21 45.83
N ILE A 420 31.99 31.06 45.80
CA ILE A 420 32.09 32.48 46.21
C ILE A 420 31.99 32.63 47.75
N GLU A 421 31.11 31.86 48.42
CA GLU A 421 31.02 31.89 49.89
C GLU A 421 32.30 31.36 50.58
N ASP A 422 33.00 30.39 49.98
CA ASP A 422 34.28 29.87 50.51
C ASP A 422 35.50 30.76 50.18
N VAL A 423 35.37 31.73 49.26
CA VAL A 423 36.44 32.70 48.95
C VAL A 423 36.30 33.97 49.80
N GLU A 424 35.08 34.39 50.15
CA GLU A 424 34.87 35.53 51.06
C GLU A 424 35.18 35.23 52.54
N THR A 425 35.33 33.97 52.93
CA THR A 425 35.78 33.57 54.28
C THR A 425 37.29 33.29 54.39
N LYS A 426 38.05 33.50 53.32
CA LYS A 426 39.53 33.38 53.29
C LYS A 426 40.26 34.54 52.60
N ALA A 427 39.65 35.71 52.53
CA ALA A 427 40.29 36.95 52.09
C ALA A 427 40.40 37.95 53.26
#